data_AF-A0A9E2C3Y0-F1
#
_entry.id   AF-A0A9E2C3Y0-F1
#
_cell.length_a   1.000
_cell.length_b   1.000
_cell.length_c   1.000
_cell.angle_alpha   90.00
_cell.angle_beta   90.00
_cell.angle_gamma   90.00
#
_symmetry.space_group_name_H-M   'P 1'
#
loop_
_entity.id
_entity.type
_entity.pdbx_description
1 polymer ?
#
loop_
_entity_poly.entity_id
_entity_poly.type
_entity_poly.pdbx_seq_one_letter_code
_entity_poly.pdbx_strand_id
1 'polypeptide(L)'
;MRTDAAVRLPPGIQWLAVIASVLLISSLVKLGETSLAVGLIPSPWDKLAHAATFGAITVSLWLGAGQRWLPLCAATALAIGAYDEWRQLSLPGREADVIDLLANASGIVLASLLAHRLAPRFR
;
A
#
# COMPACT_ATOMS: atom_id res chain seq x y z
N MET A 1 22.35 8.94 26.66
CA MET A 1 21.93 8.47 25.33
C MET A 1 21.56 7.00 25.45
N ARG A 2 20.27 6.66 25.58
CA ARG A 2 19.82 5.28 25.42
C ARG A 2 19.64 5.08 23.93
N THR A 3 20.43 4.19 23.33
CA THR A 3 20.24 3.76 21.96
C THR A 3 18.99 2.91 21.92
N ASP A 4 17.88 3.48 21.45
CA ASP A 4 16.64 2.77 21.17
C ASP A 4 16.94 1.60 20.24
N ALA A 5 17.00 0.40 20.79
CA ALA A 5 17.20 -0.81 20.01
C ALA A 5 15.90 -1.12 19.27
N ALA A 6 15.64 -0.39 18.17
CA ALA A 6 14.58 -0.72 17.23
C ALA A 6 14.62 -2.23 16.96
N VAL A 7 13.48 -2.92 17.09
CA VAL A 7 13.42 -4.35 16.79
C VAL A 7 13.75 -4.48 15.31
N ARG A 8 14.94 -4.98 15.02
CA ARG A 8 15.38 -5.24 13.67
C ARG A 8 14.73 -6.55 13.25
N LEU A 9 13.81 -6.46 12.29
CA LEU A 9 13.30 -7.65 11.63
C LEU A 9 14.48 -8.41 10.99
N PRO A 10 14.42 -9.76 10.93
CA PRO A 10 15.40 -10.54 10.18
C PRO A 10 15.58 -9.97 8.77
N PRO A 11 16.82 -9.85 8.26
CA PRO A 11 17.08 -9.25 6.94
C PRO A 11 16.27 -9.90 5.81
N GLY A 12 16.06 -11.22 5.87
CA GLY A 12 15.23 -11.93 4.90
C GLY A 12 13.79 -11.42 4.85
N ILE A 13 13.16 -11.15 6.01
CA ILE A 13 11.80 -10.61 6.08
C ILE A 13 11.76 -9.19 5.52
N GLN A 14 12.77 -8.36 5.82
CA GLN A 14 12.84 -7.00 5.28
C GLN A 14 12.96 -7.01 3.75
N TRP A 15 13.85 -7.84 3.21
CA TRP A 15 14.01 -7.95 1.75
C TRP A 15 12.77 -8.51 1.07
N LEU A 16 12.11 -9.52 1.66
CA LEU A 16 10.83 -10.02 1.14
C LEU A 16 9.76 -8.92 1.13
N ALA A 17 9.69 -8.09 2.17
CA ALA A 17 8.76 -6.97 2.23
C ALA A 17 9.08 -5.89 1.19
N VAL A 18 10.37 -5.56 0.99
CA VAL A 18 10.80 -4.65 -0.07
C VAL A 18 10.40 -5.19 -1.45
N ILE A 19 10.70 -6.46 -1.73
CA ILE A 19 10.33 -7.10 -3.01
C ILE A 19 8.81 -7.09 -3.19
N ALA A 20 8.04 -7.44 -2.16
CA ALA A 20 6.58 -7.40 -2.21
C ALA A 20 6.06 -5.99 -2.52
N SER A 21 6.61 -4.96 -1.87
CA SER A 21 6.21 -3.56 -2.13
C SER A 21 6.50 -3.15 -3.58
N VAL A 22 7.69 -3.49 -4.11
CA VAL A 22 8.07 -3.18 -5.49
C VAL A 22 7.16 -3.91 -6.48
N LEU A 23 6.86 -5.19 -6.25
CA LEU A 23 5.99 -5.97 -7.11
C LEU A 23 4.55 -5.44 -7.12
N LEU A 24 3.98 -5.12 -5.95
CA LEU A 24 2.63 -4.56 -5.85
C LEU A 24 2.52 -3.22 -6.57
N ILE A 25 3.48 -2.31 -6.33
CA ILE A 25 3.50 -0.98 -6.95
C ILE A 25 3.74 -1.09 -8.46
N SER A 26 4.66 -1.95 -8.89
CA SER A 26 4.92 -2.17 -10.32
C SER A 26 3.72 -2.80 -11.02
N SER A 27 3.00 -3.70 -10.35
CA SER A 27 1.75 -4.28 -10.86
C SER A 27 0.70 -3.20 -11.08
N LEU A 28 0.46 -2.33 -10.10
CA LEU A 28 -0.48 -1.20 -10.25
C LEU A 28 -0.09 -0.32 -11.45
N VAL A 29 1.17 0.11 -11.54
CA VAL A 29 1.59 1.07 -12.57
C VAL A 29 1.72 0.44 -13.96
N LYS A 30 2.12 -0.83 -14.08
CA LYS A 30 2.37 -1.46 -15.39
C LYS A 30 1.25 -2.35 -15.86
N LEU A 31 0.73 -3.21 -14.98
CA LEU A 31 -0.38 -4.09 -15.32
C LEU A 31 -1.70 -3.30 -15.34
N GLY A 32 -1.85 -2.32 -14.44
CA GLY A 32 -3.02 -1.43 -14.38
C GLY A 32 -3.26 -0.61 -15.66
N GLU A 33 -2.21 -0.36 -16.45
CA GLU A 33 -2.31 0.35 -17.74
C GLU A 33 -2.77 -0.54 -18.91
N THR A 34 -2.86 -1.85 -18.70
CA THR A 34 -3.23 -2.79 -19.75
C THR A 34 -4.74 -3.01 -19.80
N SER A 35 -5.24 -3.51 -20.94
CA SER A 35 -6.63 -3.92 -21.07
C SER A 35 -7.03 -5.06 -20.12
N LEU A 36 -6.07 -5.83 -19.58
CA LEU A 36 -6.34 -6.86 -18.58
C LEU A 36 -6.86 -6.28 -17.26
N ALA A 37 -6.53 -5.03 -16.94
CA ALA A 37 -6.99 -4.38 -15.72
C ALA A 37 -8.46 -3.90 -15.82
N VAL A 38 -8.98 -3.70 -17.02
CA VAL A 38 -10.36 -3.21 -17.24
C VAL A 38 -11.35 -4.25 -16.73
N GLY A 39 -12.11 -3.90 -15.69
CA GLY A 39 -13.10 -4.78 -15.08
C GLY A 39 -12.55 -6.07 -14.47
N LEU A 40 -11.24 -6.14 -14.17
CA LEU A 40 -10.58 -7.34 -13.66
C LEU A 40 -11.24 -7.88 -12.39
N ILE A 41 -11.59 -6.97 -11.47
CA ILE A 41 -12.36 -7.28 -10.27
C ILE A 41 -13.74 -6.62 -10.42
N PRO A 42 -14.84 -7.40 -10.43
CA PRO A 42 -16.16 -6.84 -10.62
C PRO A 42 -16.65 -6.12 -9.36
N SER A 43 -17.47 -5.08 -9.56
CA SER A 43 -18.18 -4.40 -8.49
C SER A 43 -19.10 -5.37 -7.72
N PRO A 44 -19.22 -5.27 -6.37
CA PRO A 44 -18.59 -4.27 -5.49
C PRO A 44 -17.24 -4.72 -4.89
N TRP A 45 -16.66 -5.83 -5.36
CA TRP A 45 -15.44 -6.41 -4.79
C TRP A 45 -14.18 -5.65 -5.17
N ASP A 46 -14.25 -4.80 -6.20
CA ASP A 46 -13.21 -3.85 -6.58
C ASP A 46 -12.79 -2.99 -5.39
N LYS A 47 -13.75 -2.46 -4.61
CA LYS A 47 -13.44 -1.62 -3.44
C LYS A 47 -12.67 -2.39 -2.36
N LEU A 48 -13.01 -3.67 -2.17
CA LEU A 48 -12.26 -4.53 -1.24
C LEU A 48 -10.85 -4.82 -1.76
N ALA A 49 -10.70 -5.03 -3.07
CA ALA A 49 -9.39 -5.23 -3.70
C ALA A 49 -8.50 -3.98 -3.57
N HIS A 50 -9.07 -2.78 -3.75
CA HIS A 50 -8.43 -1.50 -3.50
C HIS A 50 -7.93 -1.40 -2.05
N ALA A 51 -8.82 -1.58 -1.07
CA ALA A 51 -8.46 -1.54 0.34
C ALA A 51 -7.37 -2.57 0.71
N ALA A 52 -7.51 -3.81 0.24
CA ALA A 52 -6.54 -4.88 0.52
C ALA A 52 -5.16 -4.58 -0.11
N THR A 53 -5.13 -4.10 -1.36
CA THR A 53 -3.89 -3.79 -2.08
C THR A 53 -3.13 -2.66 -1.40
N PHE A 54 -3.80 -1.54 -1.09
CA PHE A 54 -3.15 -0.41 -0.45
C PHE A 54 -2.80 -0.65 1.03
N GLY A 55 -3.55 -1.51 1.71
CA GLY A 55 -3.15 -2.05 3.02
C GLY A 55 -1.87 -2.90 2.93
N ALA A 56 -1.78 -3.79 1.95
CA ALA A 56 -0.61 -4.64 1.72
C ALA A 56 0.64 -3.82 1.33
N ILE A 57 0.47 -2.78 0.49
CA ILE A 57 1.54 -1.83 0.17
C ILE A 57 2.01 -1.11 1.45
N THR A 58 1.09 -0.63 2.28
CA THR A 58 1.44 0.05 3.53
C THR A 58 2.25 -0.84 4.47
N VAL A 59 1.81 -2.09 4.69
CA VAL A 59 2.51 -3.04 5.55
C VAL A 59 3.87 -3.43 4.98
N SER A 60 3.96 -3.72 3.68
CA SER A 60 5.21 -4.12 3.04
C SER A 60 6.25 -2.99 3.06
N LEU A 61 5.84 -1.74 2.78
CA LEU A 61 6.69 -0.56 2.95
C LEU A 61 7.14 -0.40 4.40
N TRP A 62 6.24 -0.54 5.37
CA TRP A 62 6.55 -0.41 6.80
C TRP A 62 7.57 -1.45 7.29
N LEU A 63 7.41 -2.71 6.89
CA LEU A 63 8.34 -3.79 7.23
C LEU A 63 9.69 -3.64 6.51
N GLY A 64 9.69 -3.15 5.26
CA GLY A 64 10.89 -2.97 4.45
C GLY A 64 11.73 -1.74 4.81
N ALA A 65 11.10 -0.58 5.04
CA ALA A 65 11.77 0.68 5.34
C ALA A 65 12.20 0.81 6.82
N GLY A 66 11.71 -0.08 7.68
CA GLY A 66 11.91 -0.06 9.12
C GLY A 66 10.74 0.58 9.85
N GLN A 67 10.30 -0.07 10.92
CA GLN A 67 8.98 0.12 11.54
C GLN A 67 8.70 1.55 12.07
N ARG A 68 9.74 2.36 12.26
CA ARG A 68 9.63 3.76 12.73
C ARG A 68 9.04 4.72 11.70
N TRP A 69 9.06 4.35 10.42
CA TRP A 69 8.65 5.23 9.31
C TRP A 69 7.19 5.06 8.90
N LEU A 70 6.35 4.45 9.74
CA LEU A 70 4.95 4.15 9.42
C LEU A 70 4.18 5.35 8.83
N PRO A 71 4.26 6.59 9.37
CA PRO A 71 3.56 7.72 8.77
C PRO A 71 4.00 8.03 7.33
N LEU A 72 5.31 7.93 7.05
CA LEU A 72 5.84 8.13 5.70
C LEU A 72 5.41 7.00 4.77
N CYS A 73 5.42 5.75 5.23
CA CYS A 73 4.94 4.60 4.44
C CYS A 73 3.46 4.74 4.07
N ALA A 74 2.61 5.16 5.01
CA ALA A 74 1.18 5.41 4.77
C ALA A 74 0.96 6.57 3.79
N ALA A 75 1.71 7.68 3.95
CA ALA A 75 1.64 8.81 3.03
C ALA A 75 2.08 8.42 1.60
N THR A 76 3.14 7.62 1.47
CA THR A 76 3.59 7.09 0.18
C THR A 76 2.53 6.19 -0.47
N ALA A 77 1.91 5.28 0.30
CA ALA A 77 0.83 4.44 -0.22
C ALA A 77 -0.36 5.28 -0.69
N LEU A 78 -0.75 6.32 0.04
CA LEU A 78 -1.83 7.22 -0.34
C LEU A 78 -1.49 8.02 -1.62
N ALA A 79 -0.24 8.51 -1.73
CA ALA A 79 0.22 9.22 -2.93
C ALA A 79 0.20 8.31 -4.17
N ILE A 80 0.55 7.02 -4.01
CA ILE A 80 0.45 6.03 -5.09
C ILE A 80 -1.02 5.82 -5.48
N GLY A 81 -1.95 5.75 -4.53
CA GLY A 81 -3.38 5.60 -4.82
C GLY A 81 -3.96 6.80 -5.52
N ALA A 82 -3.59 8.01 -5.10
CA ALA A 82 -3.98 9.23 -5.79
C ALA A 82 -3.40 9.31 -7.22
N TYR A 83 -2.15 8.85 -7.39
CA TYR A 83 -1.52 8.76 -8.71
C TYR A 83 -2.26 7.76 -9.61
N ASP A 84 -2.65 6.60 -9.10
CA ASP A 84 -3.39 5.59 -9.86
C ASP A 84 -4.72 6.15 -10.37
N GLU A 85 -5.55 6.72 -9.50
CA GLU A 85 -6.83 7.34 -9.89
C GLU A 85 -6.63 8.48 -10.91
N TRP A 86 -5.65 9.35 -10.69
CA TRP A 86 -5.33 10.41 -11.64
C TRP A 86 -4.90 9.85 -13.01
N ARG A 87 -4.10 8.77 -13.02
CA ARG A 87 -3.64 8.12 -14.23
C ARG A 87 -4.79 7.46 -14.99
N GLN A 88 -5.76 6.89 -14.28
CA GLN A 88 -6.93 6.25 -14.88
C GLN A 88 -7.77 7.20 -15.75
N LEU A 89 -7.75 8.52 -15.48
CA LEU A 89 -8.38 9.54 -16.34
C LEU A 89 -7.88 9.51 -17.80
N SER A 90 -6.67 9.00 -18.03
CA SER A 90 -6.04 8.94 -19.36
C SER A 90 -6.06 7.54 -19.98
N LEU A 91 -6.62 6.54 -19.29
CA LEU A 91 -6.55 5.14 -19.71
C LEU A 91 -7.91 4.68 -20.27
N PRO A 92 -7.95 4.18 -21.53
CA PRO A 92 -9.20 3.69 -22.12
C PRO A 92 -9.81 2.55 -21.30
N GLY A 93 -11.11 2.67 -20.99
CA GLY A 93 -11.86 1.66 -20.22
C GLY A 93 -11.57 1.64 -18.72
N ARG A 94 -10.78 2.60 -18.21
CA ARG A 94 -10.61 2.85 -16.78
C ARG A 94 -11.34 4.14 -16.40
N GLU A 95 -11.76 4.22 -15.14
CA GLU A 95 -12.49 5.37 -14.62
C GLU A 95 -11.87 5.75 -13.29
N ALA A 96 -11.58 7.04 -13.12
CA ALA A 96 -11.16 7.55 -11.82
C ALA A 96 -12.39 7.64 -10.91
N ASP A 97 -12.29 7.09 -9.71
CA ASP A 97 -13.40 7.00 -8.76
C ASP A 97 -12.95 7.47 -7.36
N VAL A 98 -13.65 8.46 -6.83
CA VAL A 98 -13.42 8.95 -5.46
C VAL A 98 -13.69 7.85 -4.44
N ILE A 99 -14.61 6.92 -4.72
CA ILE A 99 -14.89 5.79 -3.84
C ILE A 99 -13.72 4.79 -3.82
N ASP A 100 -13.01 4.61 -4.94
CA ASP A 100 -11.77 3.82 -4.96
C ASP A 100 -10.67 4.49 -4.15
N LEU A 101 -10.52 5.81 -4.27
CA LEU A 101 -9.56 6.56 -3.44
C LEU A 101 -9.89 6.43 -1.94
N LEU A 102 -11.17 6.47 -1.56
CA LEU A 102 -11.61 6.24 -0.19
C LEU A 102 -11.36 4.80 0.28
N ALA A 103 -11.55 3.81 -0.61
CA ALA A 103 -11.23 2.42 -0.32
C ALA A 103 -9.72 2.22 -0.10
N ASN A 104 -8.88 2.83 -0.94
CA ASN A 104 -7.42 2.88 -0.77
C ASN A 104 -7.04 3.44 0.61
N ALA A 105 -7.57 4.63 0.93
CA ALA A 105 -7.33 5.30 2.21
C ALA A 105 -7.77 4.45 3.40
N SER A 106 -8.93 3.78 3.30
CA SER A 106 -9.45 2.89 4.35
C SER A 106 -8.50 1.71 4.60
N GLY A 107 -8.00 1.08 3.54
CA GLY A 107 -7.00 0.03 3.61
C GLY A 107 -5.70 0.47 4.30
N ILE A 108 -5.20 1.64 3.92
CA ILE A 108 -3.99 2.26 4.51
C ILE A 108 -4.19 2.53 6.00
N VAL A 109 -5.34 3.09 6.39
CA VAL A 109 -5.66 3.38 7.80
C VAL A 109 -5.73 2.09 8.60
N LEU A 110 -6.46 1.08 8.13
CA LEU A 110 -6.56 -0.20 8.84
C LEU A 110 -5.20 -0.88 9.00
N ALA A 111 -4.40 -0.91 7.92
CA ALA A 111 -3.04 -1.42 7.96
C ALA A 111 -2.15 -0.65 8.94
N SER A 112 -2.26 0.68 8.96
CA SER A 112 -1.50 1.54 9.89
C SER A 112 -1.91 1.32 11.33
N LEU A 113 -3.21 1.16 11.61
CA LEU A 113 -3.71 0.83 12.95
C LEU A 113 -3.17 -0.53 13.41
N LEU A 114 -3.21 -1.54 12.55
CA LEU A 114 -2.64 -2.86 12.85
C LEU A 114 -1.13 -2.77 13.09
N ALA A 115 -0.39 -2.10 12.20
CA ALA A 115 1.05 -1.88 12.33
C ALA A 115 1.40 -1.15 13.63
N HIS A 116 0.64 -0.13 14.01
CA HIS A 116 0.83 0.60 15.27
C HIS A 116 0.60 -0.28 16.51
N ARG A 117 -0.35 -1.24 16.44
CA ARG A 117 -0.62 -2.20 17.52
C ARG A 117 0.48 -3.25 17.66
N LEU A 118 1.08 -3.66 16.54
CA LEU A 118 2.14 -4.67 16.46
C LEU A 118 3.54 -4.09 16.62
N ALA A 119 3.72 -2.79 16.35
CA ALA A 119 4.97 -2.10 16.53
C ALA A 119 5.41 -2.27 18.00
N PRO A 120 6.64 -2.70 18.26
CA PRO A 120 7.18 -2.74 19.61
C PRO A 120 7.03 -1.33 20.19
N ARG A 121 6.23 -1.21 21.25
CA ARG A 121 6.06 0.07 21.95
C ARG A 121 7.37 0.37 22.67
N PHE A 122 8.24 1.11 22.01
CA PHE A 122 9.33 1.80 22.68
C PHE A 122 8.70 2.90 23.55
N ARG A 123 8.58 2.63 24.85
CA ARG A 123 8.51 3.67 25.88
C ARG A 123 9.91 3.99 26.35
#